data_AF-A0AA40YN95-F1
#
_entry.id   AF-A0AA40YN95-F1
#
_cell.length_a   1.000
_cell.length_b   1.000
_cell.length_c   1.000
_cell.angle_alpha   90.00
_cell.angle_beta   90.00
_cell.angle_gamma   90.00
#
_symmetry.space_group_name_H-M   'P 1'
#
loop_
_entity.id
_entity.type
_entity.pdbx_description
1 polymer ?
#
loop_
_entity_poly.entity_id
_entity_poly.type
_entity_poly.pdbx_seq_one_letter_code
_entity_poly.pdbx_strand_id
1 'polypeptide(L)'
;MSHKRIPKRKAAMAVGGVVALGAAAILLPNANASQDGASDGVAAAPKTLKAGDASDLATRLAGTLGDAYAGAWYDGEDKQLVVNVVRGENTMALKVRSAGAEVRWVDNSMTELEAGAGTLKSEATIPGTSWAVDPRTNKILVTADSTVTGDKWDQLESTVENLGSGMATLKKSAGTFRTFASGGDAIFAGGARCSLGFNVTAGDGSPAFLTAGHCAAAGDQWSDQQGGEPIATVDQALFPGAGDFALLTYDDPATEAPSEVNVGGQTVPIVQAAEATVGQQVFRMGSTTGLADGQVLGLNATVNYPEGTVTGLIQTDVCAEPGDSGGSLFTQDGLAIGLTSGGSGDCTVGGETFFQPVTTALEAVGATLGAGGAGAGGQAGGQEQGAGQDAGDGEAGADDQAGAGDQAGAGDQAGAGDQADGQDGAGGQDGTGTGSGRHSGQDSGLSRTH
;
A
#
# COMPACT_ATOMS: atom_id res chain seq x y z
N MET A 1 46.17 12.83 -63.68
CA MET A 1 47.44 13.50 -63.31
C MET A 1 47.15 14.27 -62.01
N SER A 2 47.80 14.14 -60.86
CA SER A 2 49.14 13.68 -60.50
C SER A 2 49.11 13.19 -59.04
N HIS A 3 49.84 12.12 -58.76
CA HIS A 3 50.21 11.65 -57.42
C HIS A 3 50.99 12.68 -56.60
N LYS A 4 50.95 12.56 -55.27
CA LYS A 4 52.14 12.58 -54.37
C LYS A 4 51.70 12.42 -52.90
N ARG A 5 52.44 11.85 -51.95
CA ARG A 5 53.54 10.85 -51.85
C ARG A 5 53.80 10.75 -50.34
N ILE A 6 53.91 9.53 -49.81
CA ILE A 6 54.58 9.27 -48.52
C ILE A 6 56.10 9.45 -48.70
N PRO A 7 56.85 9.89 -47.67
CA PRO A 7 58.21 9.41 -47.48
C PRO A 7 58.40 8.74 -46.11
N LYS A 8 58.90 7.51 -46.19
CA LYS A 8 59.62 6.78 -45.13
C LYS A 8 61.04 7.37 -45.00
N ARG A 9 61.69 7.18 -43.84
CA ARG A 9 63.00 6.50 -43.64
C ARG A 9 63.67 6.91 -42.30
N LYS A 10 63.97 5.93 -41.44
CA LYS A 10 65.33 5.40 -41.05
C LYS A 10 65.98 6.24 -39.92
N ALA A 11 66.76 5.73 -38.96
CA ALA A 11 67.65 4.58 -38.85
C ALA A 11 67.86 4.25 -37.33
N ALA A 12 67.97 2.99 -36.90
CA ALA A 12 69.19 2.16 -36.69
C ALA A 12 69.92 2.44 -35.35
N MET A 13 70.00 1.42 -34.46
CA MET A 13 71.20 0.60 -34.07
C MET A 13 72.18 1.39 -33.15
N ALA A 14 72.81 0.89 -32.08
CA ALA A 14 73.35 -0.43 -31.72
C ALA A 14 73.67 -0.44 -30.19
N VAL A 15 73.45 -1.53 -29.42
CA VAL A 15 74.36 -2.64 -29.03
C VAL A 15 75.44 -2.33 -27.97
N GLY A 16 75.45 -3.17 -26.92
CA GLY A 16 76.59 -3.49 -26.02
C GLY A 16 76.23 -3.29 -24.55
N GLY A 17 76.19 -4.25 -23.62
CA GLY A 17 76.67 -5.63 -23.59
C GLY A 17 77.77 -5.79 -22.53
N VAL A 18 77.45 -6.18 -21.30
CA VAL A 18 78.33 -6.95 -20.38
C VAL A 18 77.46 -7.83 -19.47
N VAL A 19 77.84 -9.11 -19.45
CA VAL A 19 77.32 -10.21 -18.63
C VAL A 19 77.94 -10.14 -17.22
N ALA A 20 77.11 -10.29 -16.18
CA ALA A 20 77.55 -10.75 -14.87
C ALA A 20 76.55 -11.79 -14.35
N LEU A 21 77.04 -13.03 -14.22
CA LEU A 21 76.34 -14.16 -13.62
C LEU A 21 76.18 -13.93 -12.11
N GLY A 22 74.94 -13.88 -11.65
CA GLY A 22 74.59 -13.93 -10.23
C GLY A 22 73.35 -14.80 -10.06
N ALA A 23 73.54 -16.02 -9.56
CA ALA A 23 72.46 -16.92 -9.18
C ALA A 23 71.90 -16.52 -7.81
N ALA A 24 70.59 -16.23 -7.72
CA ALA A 24 69.80 -16.33 -6.49
C ALA A 24 68.29 -16.41 -6.78
N ALA A 25 67.73 -17.58 -6.47
CA ALA A 25 66.35 -18.00 -6.23
C ALA A 25 65.14 -17.03 -6.38
N ILE A 26 64.27 -17.37 -7.34
CA ILE A 26 62.82 -17.70 -7.26
C ILE A 26 61.97 -17.02 -6.16
N LEU A 27 60.92 -16.29 -6.57
CA LEU A 27 59.48 -16.59 -6.34
C LEU A 27 58.59 -15.55 -7.08
N LEU A 28 58.02 -15.94 -8.22
CA LEU A 28 56.83 -15.33 -8.83
C LEU A 28 55.78 -16.44 -8.98
N PRO A 29 54.54 -16.30 -8.51
CA PRO A 29 53.45 -17.12 -9.02
C PRO A 29 52.91 -16.48 -10.31
N ASN A 30 53.36 -17.05 -11.42
CA ASN A 30 52.54 -17.56 -12.52
C ASN A 30 51.59 -16.59 -13.23
N ALA A 31 52.07 -16.08 -14.37
CA ALA A 31 51.28 -16.11 -15.59
C ALA A 31 50.93 -17.58 -15.91
N ASN A 32 49.66 -17.95 -15.82
CA ASN A 32 49.19 -19.25 -16.30
C ASN A 32 48.70 -19.10 -17.74
N ALA A 33 49.54 -19.56 -18.66
CA ALA A 33 49.06 -20.27 -19.83
C ALA A 33 48.58 -21.66 -19.36
N SER A 34 47.29 -21.97 -19.51
CA SER A 34 46.82 -23.36 -19.58
C SER A 34 46.64 -23.68 -21.07
N GLN A 35 47.65 -24.26 -21.69
CA GLN A 35 47.64 -25.67 -22.09
C GLN A 35 46.37 -26.08 -22.84
N ASP A 36 46.54 -26.20 -24.16
CA ASP A 36 45.81 -27.15 -24.98
C ASP A 36 45.94 -28.53 -24.33
N GLY A 37 44.82 -28.95 -23.75
CA GLY A 37 44.63 -30.19 -23.04
C GLY A 37 43.14 -30.34 -22.81
N ALA A 38 42.39 -30.41 -23.91
CA ALA A 38 41.01 -30.85 -23.90
C ALA A 38 40.97 -32.28 -23.36
N SER A 39 40.90 -32.41 -22.04
CA SER A 39 40.28 -33.54 -21.39
C SER A 39 38.78 -33.25 -21.36
N ASP A 40 38.05 -33.96 -22.20
CA ASP A 40 36.60 -34.04 -22.15
C ASP A 40 36.13 -34.27 -20.70
N GLY A 41 35.23 -33.41 -20.19
CA GLY A 41 34.22 -33.86 -19.22
C GLY A 41 34.28 -33.42 -17.75
N VAL A 42 35.09 -32.45 -17.30
CA VAL A 42 34.93 -31.90 -15.93
C VAL A 42 34.33 -30.49 -15.98
N ALA A 43 32.99 -30.42 -15.80
CA ALA A 43 32.28 -29.16 -15.71
C ALA A 43 32.82 -28.30 -14.55
N ALA A 44 33.14 -27.04 -14.83
CA ALA A 44 33.48 -26.07 -13.79
C ALA A 44 32.35 -26.00 -12.75
N ALA A 45 32.71 -25.95 -11.47
CA ALA A 45 31.74 -25.79 -10.39
C ALA A 45 30.98 -24.45 -10.53
N PRO A 46 29.70 -24.38 -10.13
CA PRO A 46 28.95 -23.12 -10.10
C PRO A 46 29.68 -22.05 -9.29
N LYS A 47 29.52 -20.79 -9.70
CA LYS A 47 30.15 -19.64 -9.04
C LYS A 47 29.21 -19.05 -8.02
N THR A 48 29.76 -18.57 -6.91
CA THR A 48 29.04 -17.72 -5.98
C THR A 48 28.86 -16.31 -6.56
N LEU A 49 27.67 -15.75 -6.36
CA LEU A 49 27.21 -14.47 -6.94
C LEU A 49 26.49 -13.65 -5.86
N LYS A 50 26.42 -12.33 -6.04
CA LYS A 50 25.45 -11.51 -5.32
C LYS A 50 24.10 -11.62 -6.04
N ALA A 51 23.00 -11.42 -5.31
CA ALA A 51 21.66 -11.53 -5.87
C ALA A 51 21.45 -10.66 -7.13
N GLY A 52 21.93 -9.41 -7.14
CA GLY A 52 21.85 -8.54 -8.33
C GLY A 52 22.64 -9.07 -9.53
N ASP A 53 23.87 -9.56 -9.31
CA ASP A 53 24.69 -10.14 -10.38
C ASP A 53 24.06 -11.44 -10.94
N ALA A 54 23.35 -12.19 -10.09
CA ALA A 54 22.62 -13.38 -10.49
C ALA A 54 21.43 -13.05 -11.39
N SER A 55 20.68 -11.98 -11.09
CA SER A 55 19.60 -11.49 -11.95
C SER A 55 20.11 -11.09 -13.35
N ASP A 56 21.19 -10.32 -13.42
CA ASP A 56 21.80 -9.92 -14.71
C ASP A 56 22.27 -11.14 -15.53
N LEU A 57 22.86 -12.12 -14.85
CA LEU A 57 23.30 -13.36 -15.49
C LEU A 57 22.10 -14.19 -15.98
N ALA A 58 21.02 -14.28 -15.21
CA ALA A 58 19.79 -14.96 -15.59
C ALA A 58 19.20 -14.38 -16.88
N THR A 59 19.10 -13.05 -16.98
CA THR A 59 18.59 -12.37 -18.18
C THR A 59 19.45 -12.66 -19.42
N ARG A 60 20.78 -12.63 -19.29
CA ARG A 60 21.69 -12.96 -20.41
C ARG A 60 21.56 -14.42 -20.84
N LEU A 61 21.46 -15.34 -19.87
CA LEU A 61 21.30 -16.77 -20.14
C LEU A 61 19.94 -17.06 -20.79
N ALA A 62 18.85 -16.43 -20.33
CA ALA A 62 17.53 -16.58 -20.95
C ALA A 62 17.58 -16.25 -22.46
N GLY A 63 18.17 -15.12 -22.84
CA GLY A 63 18.32 -14.75 -24.26
C GLY A 63 19.25 -15.68 -25.06
N THR A 64 20.24 -16.30 -24.40
CA THR A 64 21.19 -17.23 -25.06
C THR A 64 20.60 -18.63 -25.24
N LEU A 65 19.75 -19.06 -24.31
CA LEU A 65 19.17 -20.40 -24.27
C LEU A 65 17.91 -20.51 -25.14
N GLY A 66 17.16 -19.42 -25.32
CA GLY A 66 15.91 -19.44 -26.08
C GLY A 66 14.94 -20.49 -25.50
N ASP A 67 14.38 -21.34 -26.36
CA ASP A 67 13.39 -22.35 -25.99
C ASP A 67 13.89 -23.39 -24.96
N ALA A 68 15.21 -23.54 -24.82
CA ALA A 68 15.80 -24.41 -23.80
C ALA A 68 15.72 -23.84 -22.38
N TYR A 69 15.39 -22.54 -22.23
CA TYR A 69 15.26 -21.87 -20.93
C TYR A 69 13.89 -22.13 -20.30
N ALA A 70 13.90 -22.48 -19.01
CA ALA A 70 12.69 -22.82 -18.25
C ALA A 70 12.60 -22.09 -16.90
N GLY A 71 13.17 -20.88 -16.85
CA GLY A 71 13.24 -20.05 -15.65
C GLY A 71 14.56 -20.21 -14.88
N ALA A 72 14.78 -19.33 -13.91
CA ALA A 72 15.94 -19.35 -13.05
C ALA A 72 15.59 -18.77 -11.68
N TRP A 73 16.33 -19.15 -10.64
CA TRP A 73 16.24 -18.52 -9.32
C TRP A 73 17.62 -18.37 -8.70
N TYR A 74 17.74 -17.39 -7.80
CA TYR A 74 18.90 -17.25 -6.94
C TYR A 74 18.74 -18.12 -5.70
N ASP A 75 19.67 -19.04 -5.50
CA ASP A 75 19.79 -19.79 -4.25
C ASP A 75 20.53 -18.93 -3.23
N GLY A 76 19.82 -18.52 -2.17
CA GLY A 76 20.38 -17.67 -1.13
C GLY A 76 21.32 -18.40 -0.16
N GLU A 77 21.17 -19.72 -0.02
CA GLU A 77 22.00 -20.55 0.86
C GLU A 77 23.37 -20.74 0.22
N ASP A 78 23.38 -21.22 -1.04
CA ASP A 78 24.61 -21.47 -1.79
C ASP A 78 25.16 -20.21 -2.48
N LYS A 79 24.38 -19.13 -2.53
CA LYS A 79 24.67 -17.88 -3.24
C LYS A 79 24.92 -18.09 -4.72
N GLN A 80 24.13 -18.95 -5.36
CA GLN A 80 24.33 -19.37 -6.74
C GLN A 80 23.11 -19.05 -7.59
N LEU A 81 23.32 -18.86 -8.89
CA LEU A 81 22.21 -18.84 -9.85
C LEU A 81 21.93 -20.28 -10.28
N VAL A 82 20.70 -20.75 -10.09
CA VAL A 82 20.22 -22.00 -10.64
C VAL A 82 19.33 -21.70 -11.85
N VAL A 83 19.64 -22.33 -12.98
CA VAL A 83 18.93 -22.15 -14.24
C VAL A 83 18.30 -23.47 -14.64
N ASN A 84 16.99 -23.42 -14.88
CA ASN A 84 16.26 -24.54 -15.43
C ASN A 84 16.52 -24.64 -16.94
N VAL A 85 16.93 -25.84 -17.36
CA VAL A 85 17.15 -26.19 -18.75
C VAL A 85 16.24 -27.37 -19.10
N VAL A 86 15.54 -27.26 -20.23
CA VAL A 86 14.65 -28.33 -20.71
C VAL A 86 15.45 -29.61 -20.95
N ARG A 87 14.91 -30.74 -20.48
CA ARG A 87 15.56 -32.05 -20.58
C ARG A 87 15.87 -32.39 -22.04
N GLY A 88 17.13 -32.79 -22.30
CA GLY A 88 17.61 -33.11 -23.65
C GLY A 88 18.50 -32.02 -24.27
N GLU A 89 18.46 -30.80 -23.73
CA GLU A 89 19.24 -29.65 -24.22
C GLU A 89 20.69 -29.62 -23.67
N ASN A 90 21.44 -30.70 -23.91
CA ASN A 90 22.80 -30.90 -23.38
C ASN A 90 23.77 -29.77 -23.75
N THR A 91 23.66 -29.25 -24.98
CA THR A 91 24.53 -28.16 -25.44
C THR A 91 24.25 -26.84 -24.71
N MET A 92 22.99 -26.58 -24.36
CA MET A 92 22.58 -25.39 -23.62
C MET A 92 22.96 -25.48 -22.14
N ALA A 93 22.84 -26.67 -21.54
CA ALA A 93 23.34 -26.92 -20.19
C ALA A 93 24.85 -26.67 -20.06
N LEU A 94 25.65 -27.00 -21.09
CA LEU A 94 27.07 -26.68 -21.10
C LEU A 94 27.31 -25.15 -21.12
N LYS A 95 26.49 -24.39 -21.86
CA LYS A 95 26.58 -22.91 -21.85
C LYS A 95 26.28 -22.34 -20.46
N VAL A 96 25.24 -22.81 -19.79
CA VAL A 96 24.89 -22.39 -18.41
C VAL A 96 26.05 -22.67 -17.45
N ARG A 97 26.61 -23.89 -17.47
CA ARG A 97 27.76 -24.26 -16.63
C ARG A 97 28.99 -23.40 -16.94
N SER A 98 29.27 -23.14 -18.22
CA SER A 98 30.39 -22.29 -18.64
C SER A 98 30.24 -20.84 -18.16
N ALA A 99 29.01 -20.36 -18.04
CA ALA A 99 28.69 -19.05 -17.50
C ALA A 99 28.81 -18.99 -15.96
N GLY A 100 28.96 -20.13 -15.30
CA GLY A 100 29.12 -20.26 -13.85
C GLY A 100 27.81 -20.41 -13.09
N ALA A 101 26.71 -20.75 -13.77
CA ALA A 101 25.43 -21.06 -13.13
C ALA A 101 25.24 -22.57 -12.97
N GLU A 102 24.45 -22.96 -11.98
CA GLU A 102 24.02 -24.34 -11.78
C GLU A 102 22.91 -24.69 -12.78
N VAL A 103 22.98 -25.89 -13.35
CA VAL A 103 21.94 -26.41 -14.24
C VAL A 103 21.03 -27.32 -13.45
N ARG A 104 19.73 -27.04 -13.52
CA ARG A 104 18.69 -27.98 -13.17
C ARG A 104 17.94 -28.43 -14.41
N TRP A 105 17.78 -29.73 -14.56
CA TRP A 105 16.97 -30.29 -15.63
C TRP A 105 15.50 -30.27 -15.26
N VAL A 106 14.66 -29.83 -16.19
CA VAL A 106 13.21 -29.76 -16.00
C VAL A 106 12.46 -30.19 -17.25
N ASP A 107 11.17 -30.47 -17.09
CA ASP A 107 10.35 -31.05 -18.16
C ASP A 107 9.53 -29.98 -18.89
N ASN A 108 9.10 -28.90 -18.22
CA ASN A 108 8.36 -27.80 -18.87
C ASN A 108 9.30 -26.69 -19.32
N SER A 109 9.19 -26.27 -20.57
CA SER A 109 9.76 -25.03 -21.12
C SER A 109 9.00 -23.79 -20.64
N MET A 110 9.61 -22.60 -20.74
CA MET A 110 8.88 -21.35 -20.48
C MET A 110 7.66 -21.19 -21.41
N THR A 111 7.77 -21.60 -22.68
CA THR A 111 6.67 -21.53 -23.66
C THR A 111 5.47 -22.39 -23.24
N GLU A 112 5.72 -23.59 -22.71
CA GLU A 112 4.65 -24.47 -22.21
C GLU A 112 4.00 -23.91 -20.94
N LEU A 113 4.80 -23.35 -20.03
CA LEU A 113 4.30 -22.68 -18.82
C LEU A 113 3.47 -21.43 -19.15
N GLU A 114 3.87 -20.65 -20.15
CA GLU A 114 3.10 -19.51 -20.65
C GLU A 114 1.80 -19.94 -21.33
N ALA A 115 1.82 -21.05 -22.08
CA ALA A 115 0.62 -21.63 -22.67
C ALA A 115 -0.38 -22.09 -21.58
N GLY A 116 0.12 -22.76 -20.52
CA GLY A 116 -0.71 -23.14 -19.37
C GLY A 116 -1.29 -21.94 -18.63
N ALA A 117 -0.52 -20.86 -18.46
CA ALA A 117 -1.01 -19.60 -17.91
C ALA A 117 -2.07 -18.94 -18.82
N GLY A 118 -1.94 -19.12 -20.14
CA GLY A 118 -2.95 -18.72 -21.13
C GLY A 118 -4.28 -19.44 -20.93
N THR A 119 -4.28 -20.75 -20.68
CA THR A 119 -5.49 -21.51 -20.36
C THR A 119 -6.14 -21.05 -19.05
N LEU A 120 -5.35 -20.82 -17.98
CA LEU A 120 -5.87 -20.27 -16.73
C LEU A 120 -6.56 -18.92 -16.95
N LYS A 121 -5.95 -18.05 -17.77
CA LYS A 121 -6.53 -16.76 -18.13
C LYS A 121 -7.86 -16.92 -18.87
N SER A 122 -7.99 -17.85 -19.81
CA SER A 122 -9.23 -18.03 -20.58
C SER A 122 -10.34 -18.73 -19.80
N GLU A 123 -10.00 -19.65 -18.90
CA GLU A 123 -10.97 -20.58 -18.31
C GLU A 123 -11.17 -20.39 -16.80
N ALA A 124 -10.27 -19.70 -16.11
CA ALA A 124 -10.25 -19.60 -14.65
C ALA A 124 -9.90 -18.19 -14.14
N THR A 125 -10.24 -17.13 -14.89
CA THR A 125 -10.22 -15.75 -14.39
C THR A 125 -11.38 -15.54 -13.41
N ILE A 126 -11.15 -15.93 -12.15
CA ILE A 126 -12.11 -15.86 -11.06
C ILE A 126 -11.59 -14.82 -10.03
N PRO A 127 -12.42 -13.86 -9.57
CA PRO A 127 -12.02 -12.96 -8.49
C PRO A 127 -11.51 -13.73 -7.27
N GLY A 128 -10.38 -13.31 -6.70
CA GLY A 128 -9.71 -14.02 -5.61
C GLY A 128 -8.71 -15.10 -6.06
N THR A 129 -8.32 -15.13 -7.34
CA THR A 129 -7.29 -16.04 -7.87
C THR A 129 -6.06 -15.30 -8.41
N SER A 130 -4.90 -15.96 -8.36
CA SER A 130 -3.64 -15.51 -8.96
C SER A 130 -2.86 -16.71 -9.47
N TRP A 131 -1.94 -16.48 -10.42
CA TRP A 131 -0.99 -17.50 -10.84
C TRP A 131 0.36 -16.90 -11.21
N ALA A 132 1.42 -17.65 -10.92
CA ALA A 132 2.79 -17.27 -11.26
C ALA A 132 3.60 -18.50 -11.66
N VAL A 133 4.56 -18.34 -12.56
CA VAL A 133 5.55 -19.38 -12.84
C VAL A 133 6.52 -19.47 -11.66
N ASP A 134 6.61 -20.65 -11.05
CA ASP A 134 7.58 -20.95 -10.01
C ASP A 134 8.76 -21.74 -10.61
N PRO A 135 9.93 -21.09 -10.82
CA PRO A 135 11.11 -21.77 -11.34
C PRO A 135 11.66 -22.85 -10.37
N ARG A 136 11.35 -22.79 -9.07
CA ARG A 136 11.79 -23.82 -8.10
C ARG A 136 10.98 -25.10 -8.21
N THR A 137 9.77 -25.07 -8.73
CA THR A 137 8.99 -26.29 -8.98
C THR A 137 8.88 -26.61 -10.47
N ASN A 138 9.24 -25.66 -11.35
CA ASN A 138 9.01 -25.71 -12.79
C ASN A 138 7.52 -25.93 -13.12
N LYS A 139 6.66 -25.24 -12.38
CA LYS A 139 5.20 -25.30 -12.49
C LYS A 139 4.61 -23.91 -12.36
N ILE A 140 3.34 -23.77 -12.72
CA ILE A 140 2.52 -22.61 -12.38
C ILE A 140 1.97 -22.80 -10.96
N LEU A 141 2.32 -21.90 -10.05
CA LEU A 141 1.67 -21.80 -8.75
C LEU A 141 0.38 -21.01 -8.90
N VAL A 142 -0.75 -21.70 -8.82
CA VAL A 142 -2.10 -21.10 -8.78
C VAL A 142 -2.48 -20.94 -7.31
N THR A 143 -2.83 -19.72 -6.90
CA THR A 143 -3.29 -19.43 -5.54
C THR A 143 -4.69 -18.89 -5.58
N ALA A 144 -5.58 -19.46 -4.77
CA ALA A 144 -6.93 -18.97 -4.56
C ALA A 144 -7.09 -18.52 -3.10
N ASP A 145 -7.69 -17.36 -2.92
CA ASP A 145 -7.96 -16.78 -1.63
C ASP A 145 -9.17 -17.45 -0.93
N SER A 146 -9.52 -17.00 0.26
CA SER A 146 -10.60 -17.58 1.07
C SER A 146 -12.00 -17.47 0.42
N THR A 147 -12.23 -16.51 -0.49
CA THR A 147 -13.53 -16.24 -1.11
C THR A 147 -13.88 -17.21 -2.24
N VAL A 148 -12.88 -17.84 -2.85
CA VAL A 148 -13.05 -18.79 -3.96
C VAL A 148 -13.57 -20.13 -3.44
N THR A 149 -14.88 -20.32 -3.38
CA THR A 149 -15.54 -21.51 -2.80
C THR A 149 -16.61 -22.08 -3.74
N GLY A 150 -17.10 -23.30 -3.45
CA GLY A 150 -18.16 -23.96 -4.22
C GLY A 150 -17.81 -24.09 -5.71
N ASP A 151 -18.77 -23.80 -6.59
CA ASP A 151 -18.61 -23.91 -8.05
C ASP A 151 -17.38 -23.16 -8.59
N LYS A 152 -16.99 -22.03 -7.98
CA LYS A 152 -15.78 -21.29 -8.36
C LYS A 152 -14.50 -22.08 -8.04
N TRP A 153 -14.49 -22.77 -6.90
CA TRP A 153 -13.39 -23.65 -6.54
C TRP A 153 -13.32 -24.85 -7.48
N ASP A 154 -14.45 -25.50 -7.74
CA ASP A 154 -14.52 -26.69 -8.60
C ASP A 154 -14.07 -26.37 -10.04
N GLN A 155 -14.46 -25.20 -10.56
CA GLN A 155 -13.99 -24.71 -11.86
C GLN A 155 -12.47 -24.53 -11.87
N LEU A 156 -11.91 -23.83 -10.86
CA LEU A 156 -10.47 -23.60 -10.77
C LEU A 156 -9.68 -24.90 -10.65
N GLU A 157 -10.13 -25.82 -9.79
CA GLU A 157 -9.53 -27.12 -9.58
C GLU A 157 -9.56 -27.95 -10.87
N SER A 158 -10.70 -28.02 -11.56
CA SER A 158 -10.81 -28.73 -12.84
C SER A 158 -9.90 -28.14 -13.93
N THR A 159 -9.80 -26.82 -14.05
CA THR A 159 -8.86 -26.20 -15.00
C THR A 159 -7.41 -26.56 -14.69
N VAL A 160 -7.01 -26.55 -13.40
CA VAL A 160 -5.66 -26.96 -12.98
C VAL A 160 -5.40 -28.45 -13.27
N GLU A 161 -6.37 -29.33 -13.02
CA GLU A 161 -6.26 -30.76 -13.33
C GLU A 161 -6.12 -31.01 -14.84
N ASN A 162 -6.87 -30.28 -15.67
CA ASN A 162 -6.84 -30.41 -17.13
C ASN A 162 -5.50 -29.97 -17.75
N LEU A 163 -4.76 -29.08 -17.09
CA LEU A 163 -3.39 -28.73 -17.48
C LEU A 163 -2.39 -29.87 -17.24
N GLY A 164 -2.77 -30.87 -16.44
CA GLY A 164 -1.94 -32.01 -16.09
C GLY A 164 -1.11 -31.79 -14.82
N SER A 165 -0.85 -32.88 -14.08
CA SER A 165 -0.17 -32.87 -12.78
C SER A 165 1.26 -32.33 -12.80
N GLY A 166 1.87 -32.24 -13.99
CA GLY A 166 3.20 -31.67 -14.22
C GLY A 166 3.22 -30.17 -14.44
N MET A 167 2.09 -29.52 -14.72
CA MET A 167 2.05 -28.14 -15.23
C MET A 167 1.76 -27.10 -14.14
N ALA A 168 0.79 -27.36 -13.27
CA ALA A 168 0.33 -26.40 -12.27
C ALA A 168 0.13 -27.05 -10.90
N THR A 169 0.20 -26.23 -9.85
CA THR A 169 -0.15 -26.60 -8.47
C THR A 169 -1.15 -25.60 -7.93
N LEU A 170 -2.24 -26.08 -7.34
CA LEU A 170 -3.24 -25.24 -6.69
C LEU A 170 -2.97 -25.13 -5.19
N LYS A 171 -2.99 -23.90 -4.67
CA LYS A 171 -2.84 -23.57 -3.25
C LYS A 171 -4.01 -22.71 -2.78
N LYS A 172 -4.52 -23.01 -1.59
CA LYS A 172 -5.46 -22.15 -0.87
C LYS A 172 -4.69 -21.16 0.02
N SER A 173 -5.04 -19.88 -0.03
CA SER A 173 -4.63 -18.87 0.94
C SER A 173 -5.70 -18.70 2.02
N ALA A 174 -5.29 -18.35 3.23
CA ALA A 174 -6.21 -18.17 4.36
C ALA A 174 -6.95 -16.81 4.32
N GLY A 175 -6.34 -15.77 3.75
CA GLY A 175 -6.92 -14.43 3.61
C GLY A 175 -7.57 -14.19 2.24
N THR A 176 -8.07 -12.98 2.03
CA THR A 176 -8.67 -12.50 0.76
C THR A 176 -7.66 -11.63 0.00
N PHE A 177 -7.61 -11.75 -1.33
CA PHE A 177 -6.85 -10.82 -2.15
C PHE A 177 -7.57 -9.50 -2.22
N ARG A 178 -6.88 -8.44 -1.83
CA ARG A 178 -7.34 -7.05 -1.93
C ARG A 178 -6.19 -6.17 -2.34
N THR A 179 -6.53 -5.04 -2.95
CA THR A 179 -5.61 -3.91 -2.99
C THR A 179 -5.42 -3.38 -1.58
N PHE A 180 -4.22 -2.94 -1.24
CA PHE A 180 -4.01 -2.28 0.04
C PHE A 180 -4.62 -0.88 -0.03
N ALA A 181 -5.51 -0.56 0.91
CA ALA A 181 -6.03 0.79 1.07
C ALA A 181 -4.97 1.64 1.80
N SER A 182 -4.59 2.75 1.18
CA SER A 182 -3.57 3.70 1.65
C SER A 182 -4.19 5.08 1.86
N GLY A 183 -3.48 5.97 2.58
CA GLY A 183 -3.94 7.34 2.75
C GLY A 183 -4.20 8.00 1.39
N GLY A 184 -5.32 8.69 1.24
CA GLY A 184 -5.76 9.31 -0.01
C GLY A 184 -6.69 8.47 -0.89
N ASP A 185 -6.79 7.16 -0.65
CA ASP A 185 -7.68 6.28 -1.43
C ASP A 185 -9.15 6.54 -1.14
N ALA A 186 -10.01 6.21 -2.10
CA ALA A 186 -11.45 6.37 -1.97
C ALA A 186 -12.06 5.33 -1.02
N ILE A 187 -12.98 5.77 -0.17
CA ILE A 187 -13.82 4.88 0.64
C ILE A 187 -15.30 5.24 0.45
N PHE A 188 -16.18 4.25 0.56
CA PHE A 188 -17.59 4.37 0.20
C PHE A 188 -18.52 3.73 1.24
N ALA A 189 -19.59 4.43 1.60
CA ALA A 189 -20.72 3.91 2.39
C ALA A 189 -21.98 4.73 2.10
N GLY A 190 -23.17 4.10 2.10
CA GLY A 190 -24.45 4.81 1.99
C GLY A 190 -24.62 5.72 0.76
N GLY A 191 -23.86 5.48 -0.32
CA GLY A 191 -23.80 6.36 -1.50
C GLY A 191 -22.87 7.57 -1.35
N ALA A 192 -22.29 7.79 -0.18
CA ALA A 192 -21.23 8.75 0.05
C ALA A 192 -19.88 8.22 -0.44
N ARG A 193 -19.02 9.17 -0.80
CA ARG A 193 -17.60 8.96 -1.08
C ARG A 193 -16.83 9.83 -0.09
N CYS A 194 -15.86 9.24 0.59
CA CYS A 194 -14.86 9.95 1.37
C CYS A 194 -13.46 9.45 0.97
N SER A 195 -12.45 9.93 1.66
CA SER A 195 -11.07 9.51 1.51
C SER A 195 -10.56 8.88 2.80
N LEU A 196 -9.74 7.85 2.67
CA LEU A 196 -8.95 7.31 3.77
C LEU A 196 -7.88 8.33 4.15
N GLY A 197 -7.73 8.67 5.42
CA GLY A 197 -6.75 9.63 5.90
C GLY A 197 -5.39 8.99 6.15
N PHE A 198 -5.28 8.20 7.23
CA PHE A 198 -4.04 7.51 7.57
C PHE A 198 -4.34 6.12 8.12
N ASN A 199 -3.60 5.11 7.65
CA ASN A 199 -3.55 3.82 8.32
C ASN A 199 -2.87 3.96 9.68
N VAL A 200 -3.48 3.37 10.70
CA VAL A 200 -3.07 3.42 12.10
C VAL A 200 -3.22 2.04 12.73
N THR A 201 -2.67 1.87 13.92
CA THR A 201 -2.95 0.74 14.79
C THR A 201 -3.90 1.22 15.88
N ALA A 202 -5.07 0.58 16.01
CA ALA A 202 -6.02 0.87 17.08
C ALA A 202 -5.45 0.47 18.45
N GLY A 203 -6.06 0.95 19.53
CA GLY A 203 -5.56 0.72 20.90
C GLY A 203 -5.49 -0.76 21.32
N ASP A 204 -6.26 -1.63 20.66
CA ASP A 204 -6.24 -3.09 20.84
C ASP A 204 -5.20 -3.82 19.97
N GLY A 205 -4.48 -3.10 19.12
CA GLY A 205 -3.51 -3.64 18.17
C GLY A 205 -4.08 -3.96 16.78
N SER A 206 -5.39 -3.78 16.58
CA SER A 206 -6.03 -4.08 15.29
C SER A 206 -5.60 -3.08 14.21
N PRO A 207 -5.44 -3.51 12.95
CA PRO A 207 -5.22 -2.59 11.84
C PRO A 207 -6.47 -1.72 11.65
N ALA A 208 -6.28 -0.42 11.53
CA ALA A 208 -7.36 0.55 11.40
C ALA A 208 -6.93 1.73 10.51
N PHE A 209 -7.85 2.65 10.25
CA PHE A 209 -7.54 3.93 9.61
C PHE A 209 -8.38 5.07 10.17
N LEU A 210 -7.84 6.28 10.04
CA LEU A 210 -8.53 7.53 10.34
C LEU A 210 -9.20 8.10 9.07
N THR A 211 -10.36 8.70 9.24
CA THR A 211 -11.06 9.54 8.25
C THR A 211 -11.83 10.65 8.96
N ALA A 212 -12.65 11.43 8.27
CA ALA A 212 -13.48 12.47 8.88
C ALA A 212 -14.68 11.87 9.63
N GLY A 213 -15.08 12.51 10.72
CA GLY A 213 -16.20 12.07 11.56
C GLY A 213 -17.54 12.20 10.87
N HIS A 214 -17.74 13.28 10.10
CA HIS A 214 -18.96 13.47 9.32
C HIS A 214 -19.15 12.39 8.24
N CYS A 215 -18.07 11.73 7.78
CA CYS A 215 -18.18 10.59 6.88
C CYS A 215 -18.93 9.45 7.56
N ALA A 216 -18.61 9.12 8.82
CA ALA A 216 -19.22 7.99 9.55
C ALA A 216 -20.76 8.04 9.62
N ALA A 217 -21.38 9.23 9.45
CA ALA A 217 -22.84 9.35 9.38
C ALA A 217 -23.47 8.68 8.14
N ALA A 218 -22.69 8.39 7.09
CA ALA A 218 -23.16 7.72 5.88
C ALA A 218 -23.37 6.20 6.06
N GLY A 219 -22.80 5.60 7.11
CA GLY A 219 -22.99 4.19 7.44
C GLY A 219 -21.90 3.62 8.33
N ASP A 220 -22.21 2.51 8.99
CA ASP A 220 -21.31 1.84 9.94
C ASP A 220 -20.20 1.04 9.26
N GLN A 221 -20.39 0.66 7.99
CA GLN A 221 -19.48 -0.22 7.24
C GLN A 221 -19.06 0.44 5.93
N TRP A 222 -17.76 0.35 5.62
CA TRP A 222 -17.13 1.06 4.51
C TRP A 222 -16.36 0.12 3.59
N SER A 223 -16.46 0.36 2.28
CA SER A 223 -15.71 -0.34 1.24
C SER A 223 -14.63 0.59 0.65
N ASP A 224 -13.50 0.05 0.18
CA ASP A 224 -12.50 0.75 -0.63
C ASP A 224 -12.89 0.82 -2.12
N GLN A 225 -13.99 0.18 -2.51
CA GLN A 225 -14.50 0.18 -3.87
C GLN A 225 -15.96 0.60 -3.92
N GLN A 226 -16.32 1.41 -4.92
CA GLN A 226 -17.71 1.79 -5.12
C GLN A 226 -18.58 0.56 -5.40
N GLY A 227 -19.56 0.30 -4.53
CA GLY A 227 -20.43 -0.87 -4.59
C GLY A 227 -19.73 -2.19 -4.23
N GLY A 228 -18.53 -2.13 -3.66
CA GLY A 228 -17.80 -3.30 -3.15
C GLY A 228 -18.34 -3.77 -1.79
N GLU A 229 -17.84 -4.93 -1.37
CA GLU A 229 -18.07 -5.44 -0.01
C GLU A 229 -17.37 -4.54 1.02
N PRO A 230 -17.91 -4.40 2.24
CA PRO A 230 -17.22 -3.71 3.30
C PRO A 230 -15.88 -4.34 3.67
N ILE A 231 -14.92 -3.50 4.01
CA ILE A 231 -13.58 -3.89 4.47
C ILE A 231 -13.26 -3.37 5.87
N ALA A 232 -14.05 -2.44 6.39
CA ALA A 232 -13.85 -1.82 7.68
C ALA A 232 -15.16 -1.33 8.30
N THR A 233 -15.18 -1.32 9.62
CA THR A 233 -16.32 -0.92 10.44
C THR A 233 -15.95 0.28 11.30
N VAL A 234 -16.86 1.25 11.44
CA VAL A 234 -16.69 2.41 12.32
C VAL A 234 -16.61 1.93 13.77
N ASP A 235 -15.50 2.24 14.43
CA ASP A 235 -15.29 1.98 15.87
C ASP A 235 -15.66 3.21 16.70
N GLN A 236 -15.08 4.36 16.34
CA GLN A 236 -15.29 5.63 17.03
C GLN A 236 -15.45 6.75 16.02
N ALA A 237 -16.34 7.70 16.29
CA ALA A 237 -16.51 8.89 15.47
C ALA A 237 -16.92 10.09 16.32
N LEU A 238 -16.43 11.27 15.95
CA LEU A 238 -16.81 12.54 16.54
C LEU A 238 -17.07 13.56 15.43
N PHE A 239 -18.32 14.01 15.34
CA PHE A 239 -18.74 15.18 14.56
C PHE A 239 -20.19 15.56 14.93
N PRO A 240 -20.54 16.85 15.08
CA PRO A 240 -19.66 18.01 15.17
C PRO A 240 -19.08 18.16 16.60
N GLY A 241 -18.48 19.31 16.92
CA GLY A 241 -18.08 19.68 18.28
C GLY A 241 -16.58 19.86 18.44
N ALA A 242 -15.96 19.03 19.28
CA ALA A 242 -14.53 19.13 19.58
C ALA A 242 -13.62 18.60 18.45
N GLY A 243 -14.19 18.12 17.35
CA GLY A 243 -13.45 17.68 16.18
C GLY A 243 -14.33 17.10 15.08
N ASP A 244 -13.65 16.63 14.04
CA ASP A 244 -14.22 15.93 12.88
C ASP A 244 -13.30 14.77 12.48
N PHE A 245 -13.41 13.64 13.18
CA PHE A 245 -12.64 12.43 12.89
C PHE A 245 -13.44 11.16 13.18
N ALA A 246 -13.05 10.08 12.52
CA ALA A 246 -13.49 8.72 12.82
C ALA A 246 -12.32 7.74 12.73
N LEU A 247 -12.35 6.72 13.59
CA LEU A 247 -11.53 5.53 13.52
C LEU A 247 -12.38 4.39 12.95
N LEU A 248 -11.90 3.76 11.88
CA LEU A 248 -12.49 2.57 11.31
C LEU A 248 -11.50 1.42 11.44
N THR A 249 -11.94 0.31 12.01
CA THR A 249 -11.13 -0.90 12.15
C THR A 249 -11.36 -1.80 10.95
N TYR A 250 -10.29 -2.31 10.33
CA TYR A 250 -10.42 -3.27 9.23
C TYR A 250 -11.05 -4.56 9.74
N ASP A 251 -12.03 -5.09 9.00
CA ASP A 251 -12.81 -6.27 9.40
C ASP A 251 -11.95 -7.56 9.40
N ASP A 252 -10.91 -7.60 8.55
CA ASP A 252 -9.91 -8.66 8.55
C ASP A 252 -8.72 -8.27 9.45
N PRO A 253 -8.47 -8.97 10.57
CA PRO A 253 -7.33 -8.67 11.45
C PRO A 253 -5.96 -8.93 10.79
N ALA A 254 -5.91 -9.67 9.68
CA ALA A 254 -4.69 -9.89 8.91
C ALA A 254 -4.40 -8.78 7.87
N THR A 255 -5.14 -7.66 7.91
CA THR A 255 -4.90 -6.53 7.01
C THR A 255 -3.52 -5.93 7.19
N GLU A 256 -2.71 -5.98 6.14
CA GLU A 256 -1.52 -5.15 6.03
C GLU A 256 -1.93 -3.72 5.68
N ALA A 257 -1.80 -2.83 6.65
CA ALA A 257 -2.17 -1.42 6.55
C ALA A 257 -0.88 -0.56 6.66
N PRO A 258 -0.10 -0.42 5.58
CA PRO A 258 1.15 0.33 5.62
C PRO A 258 0.89 1.81 5.95
N SER A 259 1.80 2.42 6.71
CA SER A 259 1.72 3.84 7.05
C SER A 259 2.29 4.68 5.90
N GLU A 260 1.44 4.93 4.91
CA GLU A 260 1.77 5.66 3.70
C GLU A 260 0.55 6.38 3.10
N VAL A 261 0.81 7.35 2.23
CA VAL A 261 -0.20 8.05 1.42
C VAL A 261 0.05 7.74 -0.06
N ASN A 262 -0.99 7.30 -0.77
CA ASN A 262 -0.96 7.07 -2.21
C ASN A 262 -1.14 8.39 -2.97
N VAL A 263 -0.09 8.88 -3.62
CA VAL A 263 -0.08 10.17 -4.35
C VAL A 263 -0.24 10.01 -5.87
N GLY A 264 -0.86 8.92 -6.31
CA GLY A 264 -1.13 8.67 -7.73
C GLY A 264 -0.04 7.86 -8.43
N GLY A 265 0.04 6.57 -8.11
CA GLY A 265 1.00 5.62 -8.70
C GLY A 265 2.35 5.57 -7.98
N GLN A 266 2.48 6.31 -6.88
CA GLN A 266 3.60 6.28 -5.94
C GLN A 266 3.05 6.43 -4.53
N THR A 267 3.83 6.02 -3.53
CA THR A 267 3.47 6.22 -2.12
C THR A 267 4.49 7.13 -1.43
N VAL A 268 3.99 7.94 -0.49
CA VAL A 268 4.80 8.73 0.45
C VAL A 268 4.73 8.04 1.80
N PRO A 269 5.86 7.51 2.32
CA PRO A 269 5.90 6.94 3.66
C PRO A 269 5.53 8.00 4.70
N ILE A 270 4.65 7.63 5.62
CA ILE A 270 4.28 8.47 6.76
C ILE A 270 4.99 7.92 8.00
N VAL A 271 5.86 8.75 8.57
CA VAL A 271 6.80 8.32 9.61
C VAL A 271 6.33 8.66 11.02
N GLN A 272 5.60 9.76 11.19
CA GLN A 272 5.06 10.19 12.47
C GLN A 272 3.96 11.25 12.30
N ALA A 273 3.14 11.43 13.34
CA ALA A 273 2.23 12.56 13.45
C ALA A 273 2.98 13.80 13.96
N ALA A 274 2.58 14.98 13.50
CA ALA A 274 3.14 16.25 13.95
C ALA A 274 2.08 17.35 13.99
N GLU A 275 2.31 18.34 14.87
CA GLU A 275 1.49 19.55 14.93
C GLU A 275 1.76 20.45 13.71
N ALA A 276 0.70 21.09 13.20
CA ALA A 276 0.80 22.08 12.15
C ALA A 276 1.43 23.38 12.66
N THR A 277 2.17 24.09 11.81
CA THR A 277 2.67 25.45 12.08
C THR A 277 2.20 26.42 11.00
N VAL A 278 1.80 27.63 11.36
CA VAL A 278 1.42 28.66 10.36
C VAL A 278 2.59 28.96 9.41
N GLY A 279 2.32 28.99 8.11
CA GLY A 279 3.29 29.13 7.03
C GLY A 279 3.94 27.81 6.60
N GLN A 280 3.61 26.68 7.24
CA GLN A 280 4.08 25.37 6.84
C GLN A 280 3.48 24.97 5.49
N GLN A 281 4.35 24.57 4.55
CA GLN A 281 3.93 23.92 3.32
C GLN A 281 3.36 22.55 3.63
N VAL A 282 2.19 22.26 3.08
CA VAL A 282 1.47 21.01 3.26
C VAL A 282 0.94 20.51 1.92
N PHE A 283 0.68 19.21 1.87
CA PHE A 283 0.09 18.50 0.74
C PHE A 283 -1.16 17.80 1.23
N ARG A 284 -2.24 17.89 0.46
CA ARG A 284 -3.47 17.15 0.68
C ARG A 284 -3.61 16.09 -0.40
N MET A 285 -3.88 14.85 0.02
CA MET A 285 -4.35 13.80 -0.87
C MET A 285 -5.81 13.47 -0.57
N GLY A 286 -6.61 13.28 -1.61
CA GLY A 286 -8.04 13.09 -1.52
C GLY A 286 -8.54 12.42 -2.79
N SER A 287 -9.56 11.59 -2.64
CA SER A 287 -9.98 10.69 -3.69
C SER A 287 -10.61 11.41 -4.89
N THR A 288 -11.12 12.64 -4.71
CA THR A 288 -11.84 13.37 -5.76
C THR A 288 -10.93 14.29 -6.55
N THR A 289 -10.15 15.12 -5.88
CA THR A 289 -9.27 16.09 -6.56
C THR A 289 -7.81 15.66 -6.66
N GLY A 290 -7.46 14.50 -6.09
CA GLY A 290 -6.09 13.98 -6.13
C GLY A 290 -5.17 14.74 -5.19
N LEU A 291 -3.88 14.88 -5.58
CA LEU A 291 -2.88 15.61 -4.81
C LEU A 291 -3.01 17.12 -5.07
N ALA A 292 -3.13 17.91 -4.01
CA ALA A 292 -2.99 19.37 -4.05
C ALA A 292 -2.05 19.84 -2.93
N ASP A 293 -1.54 21.05 -3.05
CA ASP A 293 -0.61 21.63 -2.09
C ASP A 293 -1.01 23.08 -1.73
N GLY A 294 -0.42 23.58 -0.65
CA GLY A 294 -0.70 24.90 -0.10
C GLY A 294 -0.01 25.10 1.24
N GLN A 295 -0.46 26.09 2.00
CA GLN A 295 0.13 26.50 3.27
C GLN A 295 -0.90 26.55 4.39
N VAL A 296 -0.43 26.27 5.60
CA VAL A 296 -1.19 26.52 6.81
C VAL A 296 -1.30 28.03 7.04
N LEU A 297 -2.53 28.54 7.06
CA LEU A 297 -2.83 29.96 7.28
C LEU A 297 -3.15 30.25 8.75
N GLY A 298 -3.71 29.28 9.46
CA GLY A 298 -4.19 29.46 10.82
C GLY A 298 -4.33 28.13 11.57
N LEU A 299 -4.33 28.22 12.89
CA LEU A 299 -4.51 27.11 13.82
C LEU A 299 -5.67 27.43 14.77
N ASN A 300 -6.27 26.41 15.38
CA ASN A 300 -7.42 26.55 16.28
C ASN A 300 -8.61 27.28 15.65
N ALA A 301 -8.84 27.05 14.36
CA ALA A 301 -9.98 27.58 13.65
C ALA A 301 -11.29 26.95 14.19
N THR A 302 -12.34 27.77 14.18
CA THR A 302 -13.70 27.35 14.50
C THR A 302 -14.56 27.54 13.26
N VAL A 303 -15.21 26.47 12.82
CA VAL A 303 -16.07 26.46 11.62
C VAL A 303 -17.49 26.13 12.06
N ASN A 304 -18.47 26.87 11.53
CA ASN A 304 -19.88 26.64 11.81
C ASN A 304 -20.53 25.99 10.59
N TYR A 305 -20.54 24.66 10.55
CA TYR A 305 -21.21 23.89 9.51
C TYR A 305 -22.74 23.87 9.73
N PRO A 306 -23.55 23.55 8.71
CA PRO A 306 -25.00 23.35 8.89
C PRO A 306 -25.36 22.34 9.98
N GLU A 307 -24.53 21.32 10.17
CA GLU A 307 -24.68 20.25 11.15
C GLU A 307 -24.26 20.67 12.56
N GLY A 308 -23.38 21.68 12.68
CA GLY A 308 -22.94 22.24 13.95
C GLY A 308 -21.54 22.87 13.90
N THR A 309 -21.13 23.41 15.05
CA THR A 309 -19.81 24.03 15.21
C THR A 309 -18.73 22.98 15.44
N VAL A 310 -17.61 23.10 14.72
CA VAL A 310 -16.38 22.34 14.95
C VAL A 310 -15.26 23.30 15.32
N THR A 311 -14.45 22.94 16.32
CA THR A 311 -13.37 23.78 16.87
C THR A 311 -12.03 23.08 16.78
N GLY A 312 -10.93 23.83 16.90
CA GLY A 312 -9.57 23.26 16.96
C GLY A 312 -8.99 22.87 15.60
N LEU A 313 -9.55 23.38 14.50
CA LEU A 313 -9.14 23.00 13.14
C LEU A 313 -7.90 23.76 12.66
N ILE A 314 -7.18 23.18 11.72
CA ILE A 314 -6.12 23.81 10.94
C ILE A 314 -6.79 24.48 9.74
N GLN A 315 -6.46 25.73 9.46
CA GLN A 315 -6.91 26.45 8.26
C GLN A 315 -5.79 26.50 7.23
N THR A 316 -6.09 26.18 5.97
CA THR A 316 -5.14 26.25 4.85
C THR A 316 -5.76 26.88 3.61
N ASP A 317 -4.94 27.23 2.61
CA ASP A 317 -5.36 27.61 1.25
C ASP A 317 -5.37 26.42 0.26
N VAL A 318 -5.16 25.19 0.77
CA VAL A 318 -5.19 23.98 -0.06
C VAL A 318 -6.61 23.76 -0.55
N CYS A 319 -6.82 23.53 -1.84
CA CYS A 319 -8.16 23.27 -2.36
C CYS A 319 -8.67 21.85 -1.98
N ALA A 320 -9.98 21.72 -1.81
CA ALA A 320 -10.66 20.44 -1.61
C ALA A 320 -12.10 20.52 -2.15
N GLU A 321 -12.64 19.38 -2.57
CA GLU A 321 -14.00 19.26 -3.09
C GLU A 321 -14.76 18.10 -2.41
N PRO A 322 -16.11 18.02 -2.55
CA PRO A 322 -16.88 16.92 -2.00
C PRO A 322 -16.29 15.55 -2.38
N GLY A 323 -16.00 14.73 -1.37
CA GLY A 323 -15.33 13.44 -1.51
C GLY A 323 -13.85 13.43 -1.12
N ASP A 324 -13.21 14.59 -0.96
CA ASP A 324 -11.87 14.70 -0.37
C ASP A 324 -11.89 14.66 1.16
N SER A 325 -13.09 14.75 1.77
CA SER A 325 -13.33 14.57 3.20
C SER A 325 -12.62 13.35 3.76
N GLY A 326 -11.94 13.53 4.89
CA GLY A 326 -11.13 12.51 5.56
C GLY A 326 -9.74 12.30 4.96
N GLY A 327 -9.46 12.86 3.78
CA GLY A 327 -8.17 12.71 3.10
C GLY A 327 -6.99 13.28 3.88
N SER A 328 -5.80 12.74 3.61
CA SER A 328 -4.57 13.05 4.32
C SER A 328 -4.09 14.48 4.04
N LEU A 329 -3.78 15.24 5.07
CA LEU A 329 -2.91 16.43 5.03
C LEU A 329 -1.55 16.05 5.61
N PHE A 330 -0.49 16.19 4.83
CA PHE A 330 0.84 15.69 5.17
C PHE A 330 1.94 16.61 4.62
N THR A 331 3.18 16.29 4.95
CA THR A 331 4.37 16.99 4.44
C THR A 331 5.18 16.08 3.53
N GLN A 332 6.01 16.65 2.66
CA GLN A 332 6.82 15.88 1.72
C GLN A 332 7.81 14.93 2.43
N ASP A 333 8.25 15.26 3.65
CA ASP A 333 9.12 14.45 4.49
C ASP A 333 8.38 13.42 5.36
N GLY A 334 7.06 13.23 5.14
CA GLY A 334 6.30 12.13 5.70
C GLY A 334 5.70 12.39 7.07
N LEU A 335 5.51 13.65 7.48
CA LEU A 335 4.75 13.98 8.68
C LEU A 335 3.25 14.00 8.36
N ALA A 336 2.45 13.28 9.14
CA ALA A 336 0.99 13.40 9.12
C ALA A 336 0.57 14.63 9.93
N ILE A 337 -0.25 15.50 9.33
CA ILE A 337 -0.64 16.79 9.90
C ILE A 337 -2.13 16.84 10.22
N GLY A 338 -3.01 16.39 9.31
CA GLY A 338 -4.44 16.44 9.55
C GLY A 338 -5.31 15.66 8.58
N LEU A 339 -6.62 15.69 8.81
CA LEU A 339 -7.65 15.03 8.01
C LEU A 339 -8.58 16.09 7.43
N THR A 340 -8.90 16.04 6.14
CA THR A 340 -9.81 17.03 5.50
C THR A 340 -11.18 17.02 6.19
N SER A 341 -11.60 18.13 6.78
CA SER A 341 -12.94 18.28 7.37
C SER A 341 -13.91 18.88 6.35
N GLY A 342 -13.60 20.07 5.85
CA GLY A 342 -14.48 20.80 4.95
C GLY A 342 -13.89 22.16 4.62
N GLY A 343 -14.56 22.92 3.75
CA GLY A 343 -14.01 24.19 3.27
C GLY A 343 -14.99 24.98 2.42
N SER A 344 -14.47 26.01 1.78
CA SER A 344 -15.17 26.85 0.82
C SER A 344 -14.31 27.06 -0.42
N GLY A 345 -14.96 27.31 -1.56
CA GLY A 345 -14.28 27.41 -2.85
C GLY A 345 -14.22 26.07 -3.59
N ASP A 346 -13.34 25.98 -4.58
CA ASP A 346 -13.09 24.77 -5.39
C ASP A 346 -11.64 24.74 -5.92
N CYS A 347 -11.23 23.64 -6.56
CA CYS A 347 -9.87 23.52 -7.08
C CYS A 347 -9.63 24.30 -8.40
N THR A 348 -10.61 25.05 -8.90
CA THR A 348 -10.50 25.93 -10.07
C THR A 348 -10.24 27.39 -9.66
N VAL A 349 -10.95 27.89 -8.64
CA VAL A 349 -10.85 29.28 -8.18
C VAL A 349 -10.04 29.44 -6.89
N GLY A 350 -9.68 28.33 -6.24
CA GLY A 350 -9.07 28.31 -4.93
C GLY A 350 -10.10 28.38 -3.80
N GLY A 351 -9.64 28.31 -2.56
CA GLY A 351 -10.53 28.19 -1.43
C GLY A 351 -9.82 28.21 -0.09
N GLU A 352 -10.62 28.12 0.97
CA GLU A 352 -10.14 27.86 2.33
C GLU A 352 -10.61 26.47 2.73
N THR A 353 -9.67 25.62 3.16
CA THR A 353 -9.99 24.28 3.64
C THR A 353 -9.51 24.12 5.07
N PHE A 354 -10.33 23.42 5.85
CA PHE A 354 -10.11 23.16 7.26
C PHE A 354 -9.84 21.67 7.49
N PHE A 355 -8.90 21.39 8.39
CA PHE A 355 -8.44 20.05 8.67
C PHE A 355 -8.46 19.77 10.16
N GLN A 356 -8.89 18.57 10.52
CA GLN A 356 -8.76 18.05 11.88
C GLN A 356 -7.30 17.69 12.13
N PRO A 357 -6.62 18.23 13.17
CA PRO A 357 -5.28 17.78 13.55
C PRO A 357 -5.24 16.28 13.81
N VAL A 358 -4.28 15.59 13.19
CA VAL A 358 -4.17 14.12 13.31
C VAL A 358 -3.71 13.71 14.70
N THR A 359 -2.88 14.52 15.36
CA THR A 359 -2.42 14.29 16.74
C THR A 359 -3.59 14.25 17.72
N THR A 360 -4.51 15.21 17.61
CA THR A 360 -5.76 15.24 18.41
C THR A 360 -6.64 14.02 18.12
N ALA A 361 -6.79 13.62 16.85
CA ALA A 361 -7.59 12.45 16.49
C ALA A 361 -6.99 11.15 17.07
N LEU A 362 -5.67 10.97 16.93
CA LEU A 362 -4.94 9.81 17.46
C LEU A 362 -5.06 9.71 18.99
N GLU A 363 -4.88 10.83 19.69
CA GLU A 363 -5.04 10.88 21.15
C GLU A 363 -6.47 10.52 21.58
N ALA A 364 -7.47 11.09 20.89
CA ALA A 364 -8.87 10.88 21.24
C ALA A 364 -9.33 9.43 21.06
N VAL A 365 -8.87 8.74 20.01
CA VAL A 365 -9.26 7.34 19.73
C VAL A 365 -8.29 6.30 20.29
N GLY A 366 -7.16 6.74 20.87
CA GLY A 366 -6.12 5.87 21.41
C GLY A 366 -5.34 5.06 20.36
N ALA A 367 -5.27 5.55 19.11
CA ALA A 367 -4.56 4.89 18.02
C ALA A 367 -3.13 5.43 17.86
N THR A 368 -2.26 4.64 17.22
CA THR A 368 -0.87 5.00 16.94
C THR A 368 -0.57 4.95 15.45
N LEU A 369 0.31 5.84 14.99
CA LEU A 369 0.74 5.93 13.59
C LEU A 369 2.11 5.28 13.39
N GLY A 370 2.26 4.49 12.32
CA GLY A 370 3.52 3.83 11.96
C GLY A 370 3.90 2.64 12.86
N ALA A 371 5.00 1.96 12.50
CA ALA A 371 5.49 0.78 13.23
C ALA A 371 6.22 1.13 14.56
N GLY A 372 6.16 2.38 15.02
CA GLY A 372 6.79 2.80 16.28
C GLY A 372 6.64 4.29 16.60
N GLY A 373 5.87 4.60 17.64
CA GLY A 373 5.88 5.88 18.34
C GLY A 373 5.00 5.75 19.59
N ALA A 374 5.48 5.53 20.81
CA ALA A 374 6.50 6.26 21.56
C ALA A 374 6.26 7.78 21.57
N GLY A 375 5.19 8.18 22.26
CA GLY A 375 5.16 9.38 23.10
C GLY A 375 5.00 10.72 22.39
N ALA A 376 3.76 11.20 22.33
CA ALA A 376 3.49 12.63 22.43
C ALA A 376 4.02 13.13 23.80
N GLY A 377 5.27 13.59 23.82
CA GLY A 377 5.91 14.24 24.95
C GLY A 377 6.13 15.70 24.62
N GLY A 378 5.33 16.58 25.22
CA GLY A 378 5.29 18.00 24.92
C GLY A 378 6.62 18.74 25.12
N GLN A 379 6.86 19.71 24.23
CA GLN A 379 7.81 20.79 24.43
C GLN A 379 7.20 22.10 23.93
N ALA A 380 6.22 22.58 24.70
CA ALA A 380 6.01 24.01 24.85
C ALA A 380 7.08 24.52 25.84
N GLY A 381 8.06 25.25 25.34
CA GLY A 381 9.13 25.86 26.13
C GLY A 381 9.37 27.28 25.68
N GLY A 382 8.56 28.21 26.19
CA GLY A 382 8.71 29.64 26.00
C GLY A 382 10.05 30.14 26.55
N GLN A 383 10.66 31.04 25.80
CA GLN A 383 11.78 31.85 26.25
C GLN A 383 11.26 32.99 27.11
N GLU A 384 11.52 32.99 28.41
CA GLU A 384 11.72 34.24 29.16
C GLU A 384 12.85 34.06 30.19
N GLN A 385 13.75 35.04 30.17
CA GLN A 385 14.91 35.19 31.03
C GLN A 385 14.50 35.77 32.39
N GLY A 386 15.14 35.34 33.49
CA GLY A 386 15.20 36.19 34.68
C GLY A 386 15.44 35.50 36.03
N ALA A 387 16.72 35.42 36.41
CA ALA A 387 17.27 35.64 37.77
C ALA A 387 16.93 34.70 38.94
N GLY A 388 17.98 34.29 39.65
CA GLY A 388 17.94 34.04 41.10
C GLY A 388 18.58 32.73 41.57
N GLN A 389 19.86 32.79 41.94
CA GLN A 389 20.52 31.81 42.81
C GLN A 389 19.99 31.98 44.24
N ASP A 390 19.66 30.88 44.94
CA ASP A 390 20.32 30.54 46.22
C ASP A 390 19.89 29.17 46.78
N ALA A 391 20.80 28.62 47.59
CA ALA A 391 20.86 27.28 48.15
C ALA A 391 19.84 26.98 49.27
N GLY A 392 19.68 25.69 49.61
CA GLY A 392 19.12 25.29 50.90
C GLY A 392 18.66 23.83 50.99
N ASP A 393 19.45 23.01 51.67
CA ASP A 393 19.14 21.66 52.17
C ASP A 393 17.88 21.61 53.06
N GLY A 394 17.27 20.42 53.23
CA GLY A 394 16.41 20.17 54.40
C GLY A 394 15.43 19.01 54.28
N GLU A 395 15.70 17.96 55.06
CA GLU A 395 14.93 16.72 55.26
C GLU A 395 13.52 16.87 55.87
N ALA A 396 12.72 15.82 55.60
CA ALA A 396 11.79 15.10 56.48
C ALA A 396 10.54 15.79 57.09
N GLY A 397 9.43 15.06 57.03
CA GLY A 397 8.27 15.25 57.91
C GLY A 397 7.03 14.48 57.43
N ALA A 398 6.83 13.29 57.99
CA ALA A 398 5.56 12.56 57.96
C ALA A 398 4.55 13.18 58.94
N ASP A 399 3.25 13.07 58.65
CA ASP A 399 2.23 12.43 59.51
C ASP A 399 0.79 12.94 59.22
N ASP A 400 -0.08 11.96 58.98
CA ASP A 400 -1.50 11.79 59.30
C ASP A 400 -2.33 12.98 59.82
N GLN A 401 -3.55 13.16 59.25
CA GLN A 401 -4.77 12.78 59.97
C GLN A 401 -6.06 12.85 59.14
N ALA A 402 -6.96 11.95 59.53
CA ALA A 402 -8.29 11.66 59.01
C ALA A 402 -9.33 12.77 59.23
N GLY A 403 -10.40 12.70 58.43
CA GLY A 403 -11.66 13.38 58.68
C GLY A 403 -12.82 12.71 57.93
N ALA A 404 -13.47 11.75 58.57
CA ALA A 404 -14.76 11.21 58.16
C ALA A 404 -15.89 12.15 58.63
N GLY A 405 -16.94 12.29 57.83
CA GLY A 405 -18.14 13.06 58.15
C GLY A 405 -19.32 12.64 57.27
N ASP A 406 -20.25 11.96 57.91
CA ASP A 406 -21.40 11.23 57.38
C ASP A 406 -22.63 12.08 57.02
N GLN A 407 -23.47 11.46 56.17
CA GLN A 407 -24.96 11.41 56.22
C GLN A 407 -25.88 12.48 55.57
N ALA A 408 -26.63 11.94 54.59
CA ALA A 408 -28.09 11.76 54.55
C ALA A 408 -29.04 12.90 54.12
N GLY A 409 -29.97 12.53 53.23
CA GLY A 409 -31.21 13.26 52.97
C GLY A 409 -32.00 12.68 51.80
N ALA A 410 -32.96 11.80 52.09
CA ALA A 410 -33.89 11.20 51.14
C ALA A 410 -35.26 11.89 51.16
N GLY A 411 -36.04 11.68 50.08
CA GLY A 411 -37.50 11.90 50.00
C GLY A 411 -37.92 13.07 49.09
N ASP A 412 -39.04 13.05 48.37
CA ASP A 412 -40.04 12.02 48.12
C ASP A 412 -41.01 12.54 47.01
N GLN A 413 -41.61 11.60 46.28
CA GLN A 413 -42.98 11.58 45.71
C GLN A 413 -43.52 12.58 44.64
N ALA A 414 -43.92 11.95 43.52
CA ALA A 414 -45.27 11.81 42.95
C ALA A 414 -46.10 13.02 42.46
N GLY A 415 -46.70 12.85 41.27
CA GLY A 415 -47.84 13.63 40.80
C GLY A 415 -48.28 13.25 39.37
N ALA A 416 -49.22 12.32 39.25
CA ALA A 416 -50.03 12.13 38.05
C ALA A 416 -51.19 13.14 38.02
N GLY A 417 -51.63 13.56 36.84
CA GLY A 417 -52.78 14.44 36.64
C GLY A 417 -53.20 14.51 35.18
N ASP A 418 -54.46 14.18 34.94
CA ASP A 418 -55.11 13.76 33.70
C ASP A 418 -55.97 14.89 33.09
N GLN A 419 -56.44 14.68 31.84
CA GLN A 419 -57.62 15.31 31.18
C GLN A 419 -57.56 16.81 30.74
N ALA A 420 -58.26 17.28 29.69
CA ALA A 420 -58.98 16.69 28.56
C ALA A 420 -59.49 17.85 27.64
N ASP A 421 -59.80 17.46 26.39
CA ASP A 421 -60.89 17.94 25.51
C ASP A 421 -60.88 19.27 24.72
N GLY A 422 -61.09 19.08 23.40
CA GLY A 422 -62.05 19.81 22.55
C GLY A 422 -61.47 20.84 21.57
N GLN A 423 -61.87 20.97 20.30
CA GLN A 423 -62.72 20.20 19.38
C GLN A 423 -62.68 20.91 18.00
N ASP A 424 -63.13 20.22 16.95
CA ASP A 424 -63.61 20.70 15.63
C ASP A 424 -62.56 21.05 14.52
N GLY A 425 -62.67 20.59 13.27
CA GLY A 425 -63.69 19.74 12.63
C GLY A 425 -63.46 19.56 11.11
N ALA A 426 -64.07 18.49 10.59
CA ALA A 426 -64.73 18.31 9.28
C ALA A 426 -63.98 18.34 7.91
N GLY A 427 -64.24 17.28 7.13
CA GLY A 427 -64.28 17.23 5.65
C GLY A 427 -63.13 16.43 5.01
N GLY A 428 -63.29 15.36 4.23
CA GLY A 428 -64.44 14.82 3.50
C GLY A 428 -63.96 14.24 2.15
N GLN A 429 -63.77 12.92 2.11
CA GLN A 429 -63.91 11.93 1.01
C GLN A 429 -63.46 12.20 -0.46
N ASP A 430 -62.60 11.27 -0.90
CA ASP A 430 -62.65 10.40 -2.10
C ASP A 430 -62.85 10.97 -3.52
N GLY A 431 -61.88 10.66 -4.37
CA GLY A 431 -62.00 10.65 -5.83
C GLY A 431 -61.26 9.45 -6.43
N THR A 432 -62.01 8.42 -6.81
CA THR A 432 -61.57 7.30 -7.64
C THR A 432 -61.58 7.68 -9.12
N GLY A 433 -60.73 7.03 -9.93
CA GLY A 433 -60.77 7.17 -11.38
C GLY A 433 -59.97 6.07 -12.09
N THR A 434 -60.65 4.98 -12.45
CA THR A 434 -60.20 3.99 -13.45
C THR A 434 -60.69 4.40 -14.84
N GLY A 435 -59.88 4.15 -15.88
CA GLY A 435 -60.28 4.37 -17.27
C GLY A 435 -59.37 3.64 -18.28
N SER A 436 -59.90 2.57 -18.87
CA SER A 436 -59.34 1.83 -20.00
C SER A 436 -59.32 2.63 -21.31
N GLY A 437 -58.35 2.38 -22.18
CA GLY A 437 -58.38 2.81 -23.58
C GLY A 437 -57.39 2.04 -24.47
N ARG A 438 -57.90 1.13 -25.31
CA ARG A 438 -57.17 0.49 -26.42
C ARG A 438 -57.06 1.47 -27.60
N HIS A 439 -55.90 1.56 -28.25
CA HIS A 439 -55.85 1.83 -29.69
C HIS A 439 -54.62 1.21 -30.37
N SER A 440 -54.85 0.81 -31.61
CA SER A 440 -54.06 -0.01 -32.54
C SER A 440 -53.18 0.80 -33.49
N GLY A 441 -52.10 0.17 -33.98
CA GLY A 441 -51.33 0.52 -35.20
C GLY A 441 -49.97 -0.19 -35.18
N GLN A 442 -49.74 -1.34 -35.83
CA GLN A 442 -49.41 -1.55 -37.26
C GLN A 442 -48.29 -0.66 -37.82
N ASP A 443 -47.05 -1.19 -37.86
CA ASP A 443 -46.14 -1.31 -39.03
C ASP A 443 -44.79 -1.90 -38.54
N SER A 444 -44.37 -3.12 -38.88
CA SER A 444 -43.82 -3.65 -40.15
C SER A 444 -42.31 -3.42 -40.34
N GLY A 445 -41.57 -4.51 -40.66
CA GLY A 445 -40.15 -4.54 -41.07
C GLY A 445 -39.24 -5.31 -40.09
N LEU A 446 -38.97 -6.61 -40.29
CA LEU A 446 -37.84 -7.19 -41.06
C LEU A 446 -36.46 -6.73 -40.49
N SER A 447 -35.48 -7.55 -40.12
CA SER A 447 -35.07 -8.86 -40.65
C SER A 447 -34.00 -9.50 -39.73
N ARG A 448 -34.14 -10.82 -39.51
CA ARG A 448 -33.14 -11.91 -39.50
C ARG A 448 -31.66 -11.71 -39.10
N THR A 449 -31.26 -12.56 -38.13
CA THR A 449 -30.09 -13.48 -38.10
C THR A 449 -28.71 -12.95 -38.53
N HIS A 450 -27.76 -12.95 -37.57
CA HIS A 450 -26.81 -14.05 -37.39
C HIS A 450 -26.32 -14.12 -35.95
#